data_AF-A0A9E2L3Z5-F1
#
_entry.id   AF-A0A9E2L3Z5-F1
#
_cell.length_a   1.000
_cell.length_b   1.000
_cell.length_c   1.000
_cell.angle_alpha   90.00
_cell.angle_beta   90.00
_cell.angle_gamma   90.00
#
_symmetry.space_group_name_H-M   'P 1'
#
loop_
_entity.id
_entity.type
_entity.pdbx_description
1 polymer ?
#
loop_
_entity_poly.entity_id
_entity_poly.type
_entity_poly.pdbx_seq_one_letter_code
_entity_poly.pdbx_strand_id
1 'polypeptide(L)'
;LESTQLVYRISGWIPLKDSQNIMKDLDNLTEGRIAIRLYEPKEVPSVLNGREQVPVKLTHGKVVGSFDRLVFSYGSPLYGTIDPTPLVAFFFTLLFGIMFGDAGQGLVFVVLGILLVLNKIKALSNWSKFGYIFVAIGCSSTIMGLLTGEFFANTEILRPVSEFLSGLFGTPHHPILHLMPSAEALDKLFYFFGFTLAIGFIINSIGLIINIVNQFSLHRPGKALFGKTGLSGALFFWYVVFMGIRIAFFSVPLFWLDWVIIGITLFGVFFAHPLEKLISGKRPIFENGFGIAIIEGVVELLEILSSYLSNSVSFLRVGAFALSHAVLGFIIFELTNLVGGGVGGLAVAVLGNVVVIVLEGMAVAIQVIRLQYYEFFSKFFTETGREFQPFGFKYKVN
;
A
#
# COMPACT_ATOMS: atom_id res chain seq x y z
N LEU A 1 -11.38 -42.68 8.48
CA LEU A 1 -10.38 -43.67 8.06
C LEU A 1 -9.03 -42.95 7.94
N GLU A 2 -8.31 -42.82 9.05
CA GLU A 2 -7.07 -42.02 9.12
C GLU A 2 -5.78 -42.84 8.93
N SER A 3 -5.81 -44.16 9.09
CA SER A 3 -4.83 -45.10 8.52
C SER A 3 -5.27 -46.54 8.82
N THR A 4 -4.83 -47.50 8.02
CA THR A 4 -4.94 -48.94 8.30
C THR A 4 -3.56 -49.56 8.04
N GLN A 5 -3.29 -50.78 8.53
CA GLN A 5 -1.97 -51.44 8.38
C GLN A 5 -1.43 -51.54 6.94
N LEU A 6 -2.29 -51.37 5.92
CA LEU A 6 -1.96 -51.50 4.50
C LEU A 6 -2.25 -50.23 3.68
N VAL A 7 -2.90 -49.21 4.26
CA VAL A 7 -3.35 -48.02 3.52
C VAL A 7 -3.05 -46.76 4.32
N TYR A 8 -2.26 -45.88 3.72
CA TYR A 8 -1.96 -44.55 4.24
C TYR A 8 -2.79 -43.50 3.50
N ARG A 9 -3.47 -42.63 4.25
CA ARG A 9 -4.16 -41.47 3.69
C ARG A 9 -3.29 -40.24 3.85
N ILE A 10 -2.89 -39.64 2.72
CA ILE A 10 -2.21 -38.35 2.69
C ILE A 10 -3.19 -37.33 2.13
N SER A 11 -3.37 -36.23 2.85
CA SER A 11 -4.18 -35.09 2.43
C SER A 11 -3.32 -33.84 2.40
N GLY A 12 -3.47 -33.03 1.36
CA GLY A 12 -2.71 -31.79 1.20
C GLY A 12 -3.33 -30.90 0.14
N TRP A 13 -2.85 -29.67 0.11
CA TRP A 13 -3.29 -28.65 -0.84
C TRP A 13 -2.36 -28.64 -2.03
N ILE A 14 -2.91 -28.57 -3.24
CA ILE A 14 -2.14 -28.44 -4.48
C ILE A 14 -2.73 -27.32 -5.34
N PRO A 15 -1.90 -26.53 -6.05
CA PRO A 15 -2.40 -25.57 -7.03
C PRO A 15 -3.10 -26.30 -8.18
N LEU A 16 -4.25 -25.78 -8.62
CA LEU A 16 -5.05 -26.39 -9.70
C LEU A 16 -4.22 -26.59 -11.00
N LYS A 17 -3.35 -25.63 -11.34
CA LYS A 17 -2.46 -25.70 -12.51
C LYS A 17 -1.49 -26.88 -12.47
N ASP A 18 -1.02 -27.23 -11.27
CA ASP A 18 -0.01 -28.27 -11.06
C ASP A 18 -0.67 -29.65 -10.81
N SER A 19 -1.99 -29.69 -10.61
CA SER A 19 -2.73 -30.90 -10.21
C SER A 19 -2.62 -32.05 -11.21
N GLN A 20 -2.72 -31.77 -12.51
CA GLN A 20 -2.66 -32.80 -13.55
C GLN A 20 -1.26 -33.42 -13.67
N ASN A 21 -0.21 -32.61 -13.56
CA ASN A 21 1.17 -33.09 -13.62
C ASN A 21 1.49 -33.92 -12.38
N ILE A 22 1.15 -33.43 -11.18
CA ILE A 22 1.33 -34.16 -9.93
C ILE A 22 0.58 -35.50 -9.95
N MET A 23 -0.63 -35.52 -10.50
CA MET A 23 -1.41 -36.76 -10.62
C MET A 23 -0.75 -37.78 -11.54
N LYS A 24 -0.23 -37.35 -12.69
CA LYS A 24 0.53 -38.22 -13.61
C LYS A 24 1.81 -38.73 -12.97
N ASP A 25 2.56 -37.86 -12.29
CA ASP A 25 3.82 -38.23 -11.64
C ASP A 25 3.59 -39.23 -10.49
N LEU A 26 2.54 -39.01 -9.69
CA LEU A 26 2.15 -39.94 -8.63
C LEU A 26 1.69 -41.29 -9.18
N ASP A 27 0.90 -41.31 -10.24
CA ASP A 27 0.43 -42.55 -10.87
C ASP A 27 1.60 -43.36 -11.45
N ASN A 28 2.54 -42.68 -12.11
CA ASN A 28 3.79 -43.28 -12.61
C ASN A 28 4.67 -43.83 -11.48
N LEU A 29 4.85 -43.07 -10.39
CA LEU A 29 5.68 -43.48 -9.24
C LEU A 29 5.10 -44.67 -8.47
N THR A 30 3.79 -44.84 -8.50
CA THR A 30 3.08 -45.85 -7.70
C THR A 30 2.53 -47.02 -8.52
N GLU A 31 2.82 -47.04 -9.82
CA GLU A 31 2.41 -48.09 -10.76
C GLU A 31 0.90 -48.41 -10.63
N GLY A 32 0.05 -47.38 -10.51
CA GLY A 32 -1.40 -47.53 -10.41
C GLY A 32 -1.95 -48.04 -9.06
N ARG A 33 -1.13 -48.11 -8.00
CA ARG A 33 -1.55 -48.55 -6.65
C ARG A 33 -2.14 -47.43 -5.78
N ILE A 34 -2.66 -46.36 -6.40
CA ILE A 34 -3.22 -45.21 -5.67
C ILE A 34 -4.64 -44.89 -6.11
N ALA A 35 -5.43 -44.38 -5.17
CA ALA A 35 -6.71 -43.75 -5.45
C ALA A 35 -6.60 -42.27 -5.11
N ILE A 36 -6.58 -41.41 -6.13
CA ILE A 36 -6.56 -39.95 -5.95
C ILE A 36 -7.99 -39.42 -6.01
N ARG A 37 -8.36 -38.58 -5.05
CA ARG A 37 -9.60 -37.80 -5.08
C ARG A 37 -9.27 -36.33 -4.96
N LEU A 38 -9.72 -35.56 -5.94
CA LEU A 38 -9.62 -34.10 -5.93
C LEU A 38 -10.94 -33.55 -5.43
N TYR A 39 -10.87 -32.65 -4.45
CA TYR A 39 -12.01 -31.90 -3.93
C TYR A 39 -11.77 -30.43 -4.17
N GLU A 40 -12.81 -29.70 -4.56
CA GLU A 40 -12.70 -28.24 -4.51
C GLU A 40 -12.67 -27.76 -3.05
N PRO A 41 -12.00 -26.64 -2.74
CA PRO A 41 -11.96 -26.13 -1.38
C PRO A 41 -13.35 -25.93 -0.74
N LYS A 42 -14.36 -25.62 -1.56
CA LYS A 42 -15.76 -25.43 -1.15
C LYS A 42 -16.51 -26.74 -0.87
N GLU A 43 -15.97 -27.88 -1.25
CA GLU A 43 -16.58 -29.21 -1.04
C GLU A 43 -16.03 -29.91 0.21
N VAL A 44 -14.92 -29.40 0.77
CA VAL A 44 -14.28 -29.98 1.95
C VAL A 44 -15.03 -29.51 3.22
N PRO A 45 -15.66 -30.42 3.98
CA PRO A 45 -16.44 -30.04 5.17
C PRO A 45 -15.60 -29.34 6.25
N SER A 46 -14.31 -29.65 6.34
CA SER A 46 -13.37 -28.99 7.26
C SER A 46 -13.14 -27.51 6.92
N VAL A 47 -13.16 -27.16 5.62
CA VAL A 47 -13.03 -25.77 5.15
C VAL A 47 -14.35 -25.03 5.31
N LEU A 48 -15.47 -25.67 5.01
CA LEU A 48 -16.83 -25.14 5.20
C LEU A 48 -17.11 -24.81 6.67
N ASN A 49 -16.66 -25.66 7.59
CA ASN A 49 -16.76 -25.46 9.03
C ASN A 49 -15.69 -24.49 9.59
N GLY A 50 -14.82 -23.92 8.74
CA GLY A 50 -13.77 -23.00 9.14
C GLY A 50 -12.65 -23.62 10.00
N ARG A 51 -12.57 -24.95 10.08
CA ARG A 51 -11.55 -25.67 10.86
C ARG A 51 -10.20 -25.73 10.13
N GLU A 52 -10.22 -25.62 8.81
CA GLU A 52 -9.02 -25.68 7.98
C GLU A 52 -8.99 -24.51 6.99
N GLN A 53 -7.90 -23.74 7.02
CA GLN A 53 -7.70 -22.62 6.10
C GLN A 53 -7.02 -23.08 4.81
N VAL A 54 -7.58 -22.67 3.68
CA VAL A 54 -7.01 -22.92 2.35
C VAL A 54 -5.75 -22.06 2.20
N PRO A 55 -4.59 -22.66 1.87
CA PRO A 55 -3.37 -21.91 1.69
C PRO A 55 -3.39 -21.08 0.40
N VAL A 56 -2.78 -19.90 0.44
CA VAL A 56 -2.75 -18.95 -0.67
C VAL A 56 -1.39 -18.98 -1.37
N LYS A 57 -1.42 -19.16 -2.70
CA LYS A 57 -0.27 -19.03 -3.60
C LYS A 57 -0.56 -17.89 -4.56
N LEU A 58 0.21 -16.81 -4.46
CA LEU A 58 0.13 -15.70 -5.39
C LEU A 58 0.92 -16.02 -6.68
N THR A 59 0.39 -15.62 -7.83
CA THR A 59 1.07 -15.81 -9.12
C THR A 59 1.14 -14.48 -9.86
N HIS A 60 2.32 -13.87 -9.87
CA HIS A 60 2.55 -12.56 -10.49
C HIS A 60 3.69 -12.56 -11.50
N GLY A 61 3.71 -11.53 -12.35
CA GLY A 61 4.87 -11.20 -13.17
C GLY A 61 6.06 -10.72 -12.32
N LYS A 62 7.26 -10.68 -12.91
CA LYS A 62 8.53 -10.42 -12.20
C LYS A 62 8.55 -9.12 -11.38
N VAL A 63 7.87 -8.07 -11.85
CA VAL A 63 7.80 -6.76 -11.17
C VAL A 63 6.89 -6.82 -9.95
N VAL A 64 5.64 -7.25 -10.11
CA VAL A 64 4.67 -7.33 -9.00
C VAL A 64 5.08 -8.40 -7.97
N GLY A 65 5.63 -9.54 -8.44
CA GLY A 65 6.08 -10.63 -7.57
C GLY A 65 7.21 -10.26 -6.61
N SER A 66 7.92 -9.14 -6.86
CA SER A 66 8.94 -8.65 -5.94
C SER A 66 8.32 -7.98 -4.70
N PHE A 67 7.07 -7.51 -4.80
CA PHE A 67 6.32 -6.91 -3.70
C PHE A 67 5.57 -7.93 -2.85
N ASP A 68 5.44 -9.19 -3.31
CA ASP A 68 4.77 -10.27 -2.57
C ASP A 68 5.28 -10.36 -1.12
N ARG A 69 6.60 -10.29 -0.94
CA ARG A 69 7.22 -10.41 0.39
C ARG A 69 6.81 -9.28 1.33
N LEU A 70 6.58 -8.07 0.80
CA LEU A 70 6.11 -6.93 1.57
C LEU A 70 4.65 -7.08 1.99
N VAL A 71 3.83 -7.77 1.19
CA VAL A 71 2.46 -8.14 1.57
C VAL A 71 2.49 -9.25 2.63
N PHE A 72 3.22 -10.34 2.38
CA PHE A 72 3.30 -11.48 3.29
C PHE A 72 3.94 -11.16 4.65
N SER A 73 4.83 -10.17 4.75
CA SER A 73 5.36 -9.73 6.04
C SER A 73 4.36 -8.98 6.91
N TYR A 74 3.31 -8.40 6.32
CA TYR A 74 2.18 -7.87 7.07
C TYR A 74 1.18 -9.00 7.42
N GLY A 75 0.84 -9.82 6.43
CA GLY A 75 -0.02 -10.98 6.62
C GLY A 75 -0.41 -11.63 5.29
N SER A 76 -0.71 -12.94 5.33
CA SER A 76 -1.22 -13.63 4.15
C SER A 76 -2.66 -13.17 3.87
N PRO A 77 -3.02 -12.83 2.63
CA PRO A 77 -4.42 -12.58 2.28
C PRO A 77 -5.26 -13.85 2.48
N LEU A 78 -6.57 -13.66 2.64
CA LEU A 78 -7.51 -14.77 2.76
C LEU A 78 -7.77 -15.40 1.39
N TYR A 79 -8.09 -16.69 1.37
CA TYR A 79 -8.48 -17.35 0.14
C TYR A 79 -9.82 -16.79 -0.37
N GLY A 80 -9.86 -16.33 -1.63
CA GLY A 80 -11.05 -15.76 -2.26
C GLY A 80 -11.19 -14.22 -2.11
N THR A 81 -10.24 -13.53 -1.48
CA THR A 81 -10.20 -12.06 -1.49
C THR A 81 -9.46 -11.52 -2.71
N ILE A 82 -9.69 -10.25 -3.03
CA ILE A 82 -8.88 -9.52 -4.02
C ILE A 82 -7.43 -9.50 -3.54
N ASP A 83 -6.54 -9.76 -4.48
CA ASP A 83 -5.11 -9.64 -4.28
C ASP A 83 -4.68 -8.16 -4.27
N PRO A 84 -4.17 -7.63 -3.13
CA PRO A 84 -3.78 -6.23 -3.03
C PRO A 84 -2.43 -5.94 -3.69
N THR A 85 -1.63 -6.95 -4.02
CA THR A 85 -0.22 -6.81 -4.38
C THR A 85 0.05 -5.85 -5.56
N PRO A 86 -0.74 -5.86 -6.66
CA PRO A 86 -0.53 -4.91 -7.75
C PRO A 86 -0.74 -3.45 -7.33
N LEU A 87 -1.75 -3.20 -6.49
CA LEU A 87 -2.04 -1.85 -5.98
C LEU A 87 -0.99 -1.40 -4.97
N VAL A 88 -0.49 -2.32 -4.15
CA VAL A 88 0.63 -2.09 -3.23
C VAL A 88 1.88 -1.70 -3.99
N ALA A 89 2.23 -2.45 -5.04
CA ALA A 89 3.36 -2.13 -5.89
C ALA A 89 3.22 -0.72 -6.48
N PHE A 90 2.05 -0.40 -7.02
CA PHE A 90 1.75 0.92 -7.58
C PHE A 90 1.88 2.04 -6.54
N PHE A 91 1.16 1.97 -5.42
CA PHE A 91 1.21 3.02 -4.40
C PHE A 91 2.58 3.12 -3.74
N PHE A 92 3.31 2.02 -3.61
CA PHE A 92 4.66 2.04 -3.05
C PHE A 92 5.58 2.87 -3.94
N THR A 93 5.56 2.57 -5.24
CA THR A 93 6.38 3.28 -6.24
C THR A 93 5.99 4.76 -6.31
N LEU A 94 4.69 5.05 -6.33
CA LEU A 94 4.16 6.42 -6.40
C LEU A 94 4.55 7.24 -5.16
N LEU A 95 4.28 6.73 -3.96
CA LEU A 95 4.58 7.44 -2.71
C LEU A 95 6.08 7.66 -2.52
N PHE A 96 6.90 6.66 -2.86
CA PHE A 96 8.35 6.82 -2.84
C PHE A 96 8.80 7.92 -3.80
N GLY A 97 8.28 7.91 -5.03
CA GLY A 97 8.60 8.93 -6.03
C GLY A 97 8.24 10.34 -5.56
N ILE A 98 7.07 10.53 -4.93
CA ILE A 98 6.63 11.82 -4.39
C ILE A 98 7.51 12.28 -3.22
N MET A 99 7.92 11.37 -2.32
CA MET A 99 8.73 11.72 -1.15
C MET A 99 10.20 11.97 -1.46
N PHE A 100 10.77 11.26 -2.44
CA PHE A 100 12.20 11.32 -2.73
C PHE A 100 12.53 12.18 -3.95
N GLY A 101 11.66 12.28 -4.96
CA GLY A 101 11.60 13.44 -5.86
C GLY A 101 12.84 13.92 -6.63
N ASP A 102 13.93 13.18 -6.78
CA ASP A 102 15.14 13.62 -7.53
C ASP A 102 15.44 12.72 -8.75
N ALA A 103 15.76 13.35 -9.88
CA ALA A 103 16.01 12.67 -11.15
C ALA A 103 17.38 11.98 -11.22
N GLY A 104 18.41 12.62 -10.68
CA GLY A 104 19.77 12.12 -10.66
C GLY A 104 19.90 10.94 -9.70
N GLN A 105 19.45 11.12 -8.47
CA GLN A 105 19.46 10.08 -7.45
C GLN A 105 18.49 8.93 -7.79
N GLY A 106 17.35 9.25 -8.43
CA GLY A 106 16.45 8.25 -9.01
C GLY A 106 17.12 7.33 -10.03
N LEU A 107 17.94 7.89 -10.93
CA LEU A 107 18.73 7.10 -11.89
C LEU A 107 19.74 6.19 -11.19
N VAL A 108 20.35 6.63 -10.07
CA VAL A 108 21.24 5.77 -9.27
C VAL A 108 20.50 4.55 -8.75
N PHE A 109 19.26 4.70 -8.26
CA PHE A 109 18.42 3.56 -7.86
C PHE A 109 18.07 2.63 -9.02
N VAL A 110 17.80 3.17 -10.22
CA VAL A 110 17.56 2.35 -11.42
C VAL A 110 18.79 1.52 -11.77
N VAL A 111 19.96 2.14 -11.83
CA VAL A 111 21.22 1.46 -12.14
C VAL A 111 21.53 0.39 -11.10
N LEU A 112 21.39 0.71 -9.81
CA LEU A 112 21.58 -0.24 -8.72
C LEU A 112 20.60 -1.43 -8.83
N GLY A 113 19.33 -1.15 -9.12
CA GLY A 113 18.30 -2.17 -9.31
C GLY A 113 18.61 -3.11 -10.48
N ILE A 114 19.05 -2.57 -11.63
CA ILE A 114 19.45 -3.38 -12.79
C ILE A 114 20.66 -4.26 -12.46
N LEU A 115 21.67 -3.72 -11.75
CA LEU A 115 22.84 -4.49 -11.33
C LEU A 115 22.47 -5.65 -10.39
N LEU A 116 21.48 -5.45 -9.51
CA LEU A 116 20.94 -6.50 -8.63
C LEU A 116 20.17 -7.58 -9.42
N VAL A 117 19.35 -7.18 -10.42
CA VAL A 117 18.60 -8.11 -11.27
C VAL A 117 19.52 -8.96 -12.14
N LEU A 118 20.60 -8.37 -12.67
CA LEU A 118 21.61 -9.07 -13.48
C LEU A 118 22.58 -9.92 -12.63
N ASN A 119 22.43 -9.93 -11.31
CA ASN A 119 23.24 -10.66 -10.35
C ASN A 119 24.76 -10.43 -10.49
N LYS A 120 25.16 -9.24 -10.96
CA LYS A 120 26.58 -8.89 -11.16
C LYS A 120 27.32 -8.65 -9.84
N ILE A 121 26.60 -8.39 -8.75
CA ILE A 121 27.17 -8.14 -7.42
C ILE A 121 26.96 -9.38 -6.55
N LYS A 122 27.98 -10.26 -6.49
CA LYS A 122 27.93 -11.50 -5.70
C LYS A 122 27.63 -11.27 -4.21
N ALA A 123 28.07 -10.14 -3.65
CA ALA A 123 27.82 -9.77 -2.25
C ALA A 123 26.33 -9.50 -1.94
N LEU A 124 25.54 -9.14 -2.95
CA LEU A 124 24.10 -8.83 -2.82
C LEU A 124 23.21 -9.87 -3.51
N SER A 125 23.73 -11.08 -3.80
CA SER A 125 22.94 -12.12 -4.47
C SER A 125 21.65 -12.49 -3.73
N ASN A 126 21.64 -12.40 -2.39
CA ASN A 126 20.43 -12.61 -1.58
C ASN A 126 19.38 -11.48 -1.73
N TRP A 127 19.81 -10.29 -2.16
CA TRP A 127 18.98 -9.10 -2.36
C TRP A 127 18.51 -8.93 -3.80
N SER A 128 18.93 -9.83 -4.71
CA SER A 128 18.45 -9.87 -6.10
C SER A 128 16.92 -9.85 -6.23
N LYS A 129 16.21 -10.43 -5.24
CA LYS A 129 14.74 -10.42 -5.14
C LYS A 129 14.15 -9.02 -4.98
N PHE A 130 14.89 -8.07 -4.41
CA PHE A 130 14.48 -6.67 -4.26
C PHE A 130 14.88 -5.80 -5.47
N GLY A 131 15.64 -6.34 -6.43
CA GLY A 131 16.16 -5.58 -7.56
C GLY A 131 15.07 -4.87 -8.37
N TYR A 132 13.94 -5.53 -8.62
CA TYR A 132 12.81 -4.93 -9.32
C TYR A 132 12.11 -3.83 -8.50
N ILE A 133 12.12 -3.91 -7.17
CA ILE A 133 11.60 -2.83 -6.30
C ILE A 133 12.48 -1.58 -6.49
N PHE A 134 13.81 -1.73 -6.44
CA PHE A 134 14.76 -0.64 -6.67
C PHE A 134 14.62 0.01 -8.06
N VAL A 135 14.41 -0.79 -9.10
CA VAL A 135 14.14 -0.26 -10.44
C VAL A 135 12.83 0.53 -10.46
N ALA A 136 11.76 -0.01 -9.88
CA ALA A 136 10.44 0.61 -9.92
C ALA A 136 10.40 1.94 -9.15
N ILE A 137 11.00 1.99 -7.95
CA ILE A 137 11.12 3.24 -7.19
C ILE A 137 12.06 4.24 -7.86
N GLY A 138 13.16 3.76 -8.46
CA GLY A 138 14.09 4.62 -9.19
C GLY A 138 13.44 5.27 -10.40
N CYS A 139 12.64 4.52 -11.18
CA CYS A 139 11.88 5.06 -12.30
C CYS A 139 10.86 6.11 -11.83
N SER A 140 10.10 5.82 -10.77
CA SER A 140 9.11 6.77 -10.25
C SER A 140 9.76 8.03 -9.68
N SER A 141 10.88 7.89 -8.96
CA SER A 141 11.69 9.02 -8.49
C SER A 141 12.23 9.84 -9.64
N THR A 142 12.69 9.18 -10.71
CA THR A 142 13.23 9.88 -11.88
C THR A 142 12.15 10.71 -12.58
N ILE A 143 10.96 10.13 -12.75
CA ILE A 143 9.81 10.84 -13.33
C ILE A 143 9.42 12.02 -12.45
N MET A 144 9.33 11.83 -11.13
CA MET A 144 8.98 12.92 -10.22
C MET A 144 10.07 14.00 -10.21
N GLY A 145 11.34 13.63 -10.19
CA GLY A 145 12.46 14.57 -10.27
C GLY A 145 12.50 15.40 -11.55
N LEU A 146 12.08 14.82 -12.67
CA LEU A 146 11.91 15.56 -13.93
C LEU A 146 10.74 16.54 -13.86
N LEU A 147 9.67 16.22 -13.13
CA LEU A 147 8.52 17.10 -12.90
C LEU A 147 8.85 18.23 -11.91
N THR A 148 9.64 17.96 -10.88
CA THR A 148 10.07 18.96 -9.88
C THR A 148 11.23 19.83 -10.38
N GLY A 149 11.98 19.36 -11.37
CA GLY A 149 13.14 20.03 -11.93
C GLY A 149 14.43 19.82 -11.12
N GLU A 150 14.50 18.79 -10.29
CA GLU A 150 15.63 18.50 -9.40
C GLU A 150 16.51 17.35 -9.94
N PHE A 151 17.83 17.58 -10.00
CA PHE A 151 18.81 16.57 -10.41
C PHE A 151 20.11 16.68 -9.64
N PHE A 152 20.40 15.66 -8.82
CA PHE A 152 21.59 15.63 -7.96
C PHE A 152 21.74 16.91 -7.14
N ALA A 153 20.63 17.42 -6.60
CA ALA A 153 20.58 18.69 -5.88
C ALA A 153 21.06 19.92 -6.66
N ASN A 154 21.24 19.85 -7.99
CA ASN A 154 21.68 20.96 -8.82
C ASN A 154 20.54 21.42 -9.75
N THR A 155 20.05 22.64 -9.50
CA THR A 155 18.91 23.23 -10.23
C THR A 155 19.30 23.78 -11.60
N GLU A 156 20.60 23.88 -11.93
CA GLU A 156 21.05 24.54 -13.16
C GLU A 156 21.12 23.62 -14.38
N ILE A 157 21.32 22.31 -14.21
CA ILE A 157 21.59 21.38 -15.32
C ILE A 157 20.30 21.01 -16.09
N LEU A 158 19.14 21.02 -15.42
CA LEU A 158 17.86 20.57 -16.00
C LEU A 158 16.82 21.67 -16.23
N ARG A 159 17.15 22.95 -15.98
CA ARG A 159 16.34 24.11 -16.38
C ARG A 159 15.73 24.00 -17.80
N PRO A 160 16.48 23.63 -18.87
CA PRO A 160 15.91 23.56 -20.21
C PRO A 160 14.90 22.41 -20.41
N VAL A 161 15.02 21.31 -19.66
CA VAL A 161 14.11 20.16 -19.77
C VAL A 161 12.89 20.34 -18.87
N SER A 162 13.06 20.92 -17.68
CA SER A 162 11.93 21.27 -16.81
C SER A 162 11.06 22.35 -17.45
N GLU A 163 11.65 23.36 -18.11
CA GLU A 163 10.91 24.39 -18.87
C GLU A 163 10.19 23.80 -20.10
N PHE A 164 10.79 22.79 -20.77
CA PHE A 164 10.17 22.10 -21.90
C PHE A 164 9.01 21.19 -21.48
N LEU A 165 9.17 20.41 -20.40
CA LEU A 165 8.12 19.52 -19.89
C LEU A 165 6.97 20.29 -19.23
N SER A 166 7.27 21.36 -18.49
CA SER A 166 6.24 22.25 -17.95
C SER A 166 5.50 22.97 -19.08
N GLY A 167 6.19 23.44 -20.12
CA GLY A 167 5.57 24.02 -21.32
C GLY A 167 4.60 23.11 -22.07
N LEU A 168 4.68 21.79 -21.90
CA LEU A 168 3.75 20.83 -22.50
C LEU A 168 2.43 20.66 -21.71
N PHE A 169 2.42 21.05 -20.42
CA PHE A 169 1.27 20.97 -19.51
C PHE A 169 0.71 22.34 -19.05
N GLY A 170 1.34 23.46 -19.41
CA GLY A 170 0.87 24.81 -19.08
C GLY A 170 1.91 25.67 -18.36
N THR A 171 1.51 26.85 -17.88
CA THR A 171 2.42 27.93 -17.45
C THR A 171 3.55 27.48 -16.51
N PRO A 172 4.75 28.07 -16.67
CA PRO A 172 5.98 27.64 -16.01
C PRO A 172 5.82 27.72 -14.48
N HIS A 173 5.73 26.56 -13.84
CA HIS A 173 5.84 26.47 -12.39
C HIS A 173 7.33 26.43 -12.06
N HIS A 174 7.81 27.50 -11.40
CA HIS A 174 9.18 27.56 -10.91
C HIS A 174 9.50 26.35 -10.02
N PRO A 175 10.77 25.89 -10.00
CA PRO A 175 11.23 24.80 -9.14
C PRO A 175 10.76 24.98 -7.70
N ILE A 176 10.56 23.85 -7.00
CA ILE A 176 10.17 23.75 -5.57
C ILE A 176 11.04 24.64 -4.65
N LEU A 177 12.20 25.07 -5.15
CA LEU A 177 13.19 25.93 -4.50
C LEU A 177 12.75 27.35 -4.11
N HIS A 178 11.61 27.87 -4.58
CA HIS A 178 11.11 29.18 -4.09
C HIS A 178 10.23 29.07 -2.83
N LEU A 179 10.52 28.10 -1.95
CA LEU A 179 9.80 27.86 -0.70
C LEU A 179 10.38 28.59 0.54
N MET A 180 11.23 29.62 0.40
CA MET A 180 11.58 30.53 1.51
C MET A 180 12.15 31.90 1.05
N PRO A 181 11.94 33.03 1.77
CA PRO A 181 10.78 33.51 2.51
C PRO A 181 10.07 34.65 1.73
N SER A 182 8.90 34.37 1.17
CA SER A 182 7.93 35.40 0.77
C SER A 182 6.53 34.87 1.14
N ALA A 183 5.55 35.75 1.32
CA ALA A 183 4.20 35.35 1.76
C ALA A 183 3.56 34.26 0.86
N GLU A 184 3.95 34.18 -0.41
CA GLU A 184 3.52 33.17 -1.38
C GLU A 184 4.08 31.75 -1.12
N ALA A 185 5.16 31.61 -0.35
CA ALA A 185 5.76 30.31 -0.04
C ALA A 185 4.91 29.51 0.95
N LEU A 186 4.23 30.19 1.90
CA LEU A 186 3.29 29.54 2.82
C LEU A 186 2.10 28.97 2.06
N ASP A 187 1.55 29.71 1.09
CA ASP A 187 0.42 29.25 0.27
C ASP A 187 0.81 28.06 -0.62
N LYS A 188 2.02 28.07 -1.20
CA LYS A 188 2.56 26.92 -1.96
C LYS A 188 2.79 25.71 -1.07
N LEU A 189 3.26 25.91 0.16
CA LEU A 189 3.43 24.84 1.14
C LEU A 189 2.07 24.24 1.51
N PHE A 190 1.06 25.06 1.80
CA PHE A 190 -0.31 24.58 2.04
C PHE A 190 -0.89 23.84 0.83
N TYR A 191 -0.65 24.31 -0.40
CA TYR A 191 -1.07 23.62 -1.62
C TYR A 191 -0.38 22.25 -1.77
N PHE A 192 0.93 22.17 -1.50
CA PHE A 192 1.68 20.92 -1.55
C PHE A 192 1.22 19.91 -0.48
N PHE A 193 1.07 20.35 0.77
CA PHE A 193 0.50 19.49 1.81
C PHE A 193 -0.94 19.09 1.48
N GLY A 194 -1.75 19.98 0.92
CA GLY A 194 -3.09 19.67 0.41
C GLY A 194 -3.08 18.61 -0.68
N PHE A 195 -2.13 18.68 -1.62
CA PHE A 195 -1.92 17.65 -2.65
C PHE A 195 -1.55 16.29 -2.03
N THR A 196 -0.62 16.25 -1.07
CA THR A 196 -0.26 15.00 -0.38
C THR A 196 -1.41 14.38 0.39
N LEU A 197 -2.26 15.23 1.00
CA LEU A 197 -3.47 14.82 1.70
C LEU A 197 -4.51 14.26 0.72
N ALA A 198 -4.67 14.89 -0.47
CA ALA A 198 -5.55 14.39 -1.52
C ALA A 198 -5.13 13.00 -2.03
N ILE A 199 -3.82 12.76 -2.23
CA ILE A 199 -3.30 11.43 -2.56
C ILE A 199 -3.63 10.43 -1.44
N GLY A 200 -3.45 10.86 -0.18
CA GLY A 200 -3.84 10.08 0.98
C GLY A 200 -5.30 9.66 0.93
N PHE A 201 -6.21 10.59 0.62
CA PHE A 201 -7.63 10.29 0.46
C PHE A 201 -7.93 9.31 -0.67
N ILE A 202 -7.21 9.38 -1.80
CA ILE A 202 -7.35 8.43 -2.91
C ILE A 202 -6.94 7.02 -2.46
N ILE A 203 -5.78 6.88 -1.82
CA ILE A 203 -5.29 5.59 -1.28
C ILE A 203 -6.28 5.04 -0.26
N ASN A 204 -6.76 5.91 0.64
CA ASN A 204 -7.71 5.57 1.69
C ASN A 204 -9.05 5.08 1.11
N SER A 205 -9.52 5.72 0.04
CA SER A 205 -10.73 5.35 -0.71
C SER A 205 -10.59 4.00 -1.38
N ILE A 206 -9.47 3.75 -2.06
CA ILE A 206 -9.22 2.49 -2.76
C ILE A 206 -9.14 1.33 -1.76
N GLY A 207 -8.50 1.54 -0.60
CA GLY A 207 -8.48 0.54 0.48
C GLY A 207 -9.88 0.19 1.01
N LEU A 208 -10.77 1.18 1.14
CA LEU A 208 -12.17 0.95 1.54
C LEU A 208 -12.95 0.19 0.47
N ILE A 209 -12.77 0.53 -0.81
CA ILE A 209 -13.41 -0.17 -1.93
C ILE A 209 -12.98 -1.65 -1.96
N ILE A 210 -11.69 -1.93 -1.82
CA ILE A 210 -11.17 -3.31 -1.75
C ILE A 210 -11.83 -4.08 -0.61
N ASN A 211 -11.94 -3.45 0.58
CA ASN A 211 -12.57 -4.10 1.71
C ASN A 211 -14.05 -4.44 1.44
N ILE A 212 -14.81 -3.51 0.85
CA ILE A 212 -16.22 -3.75 0.48
C ILE A 212 -16.31 -4.96 -0.45
N VAL A 213 -15.49 -4.99 -1.51
CA VAL A 213 -15.52 -6.11 -2.48
C VAL A 213 -15.06 -7.43 -1.83
N ASN A 214 -14.07 -7.40 -0.94
CA ASN A 214 -13.62 -8.57 -0.19
C ASN A 214 -14.74 -9.14 0.70
N GLN A 215 -15.49 -8.29 1.41
CA GLN A 215 -16.59 -8.73 2.26
C GLN A 215 -17.76 -9.31 1.45
N PHE A 216 -18.03 -8.77 0.26
CA PHE A 216 -18.98 -9.37 -0.68
C PHE A 216 -18.50 -10.73 -1.19
N SER A 217 -17.21 -10.87 -1.53
CA SER A 217 -16.61 -12.13 -1.97
C SER A 217 -16.66 -13.21 -0.88
N LEU A 218 -16.50 -12.80 0.38
CA LEU A 218 -16.59 -13.69 1.56
C LEU A 218 -18.03 -14.06 1.96
N HIS A 219 -19.05 -13.66 1.19
CA HIS A 219 -20.48 -13.97 1.45
C HIS A 219 -20.96 -13.53 2.84
N ARG A 220 -20.39 -12.44 3.41
CA ARG A 220 -20.79 -11.85 4.71
C ARG A 220 -21.45 -10.48 4.49
N PRO A 221 -22.68 -10.41 3.96
CA PRO A 221 -23.31 -9.15 3.52
C PRO A 221 -23.53 -8.14 4.66
N GLY A 222 -23.75 -8.61 5.90
CA GLY A 222 -23.91 -7.74 7.07
C GLY A 222 -22.67 -6.89 7.37
N LYS A 223 -21.48 -7.50 7.32
CA LYS A 223 -20.19 -6.81 7.50
C LYS A 223 -19.84 -5.91 6.32
N ALA A 224 -20.23 -6.30 5.10
CA ALA A 224 -19.98 -5.53 3.89
C ALA A 224 -20.76 -4.20 3.85
N LEU A 225 -22.02 -4.23 4.29
CA LEU A 225 -22.93 -3.07 4.23
C LEU A 225 -22.74 -2.13 5.43
N PHE A 226 -22.60 -2.67 6.64
CA PHE A 226 -22.64 -1.88 7.89
C PHE A 226 -21.37 -1.96 8.74
N GLY A 227 -20.35 -2.73 8.35
CA GLY A 227 -19.10 -2.78 9.09
C GLY A 227 -18.38 -1.43 9.16
N LYS A 228 -17.50 -1.27 10.18
CA LYS A 228 -16.68 -0.07 10.45
C LYS A 228 -15.97 0.47 9.20
N THR A 229 -15.54 -0.44 8.32
CA THR A 229 -14.84 -0.19 7.05
C THR A 229 -15.66 -0.60 5.82
N GLY A 230 -16.97 -0.84 5.99
CA GLY A 230 -17.92 -1.21 4.94
C GLY A 230 -18.59 -0.01 4.25
N LEU A 231 -19.69 -0.25 3.54
CA LEU A 231 -20.37 0.75 2.71
C LEU A 231 -20.79 2.01 3.51
N SER A 232 -21.30 1.85 4.73
CA SER A 232 -21.68 2.98 5.59
C SER A 232 -20.48 3.87 5.98
N GLY A 233 -19.36 3.25 6.38
CA GLY A 233 -18.12 3.96 6.71
C GLY A 233 -17.46 4.61 5.50
N ALA A 234 -17.55 3.98 4.31
CA ALA A 234 -17.04 4.53 3.07
C ALA A 234 -17.87 5.72 2.55
N LEU A 235 -19.19 5.65 2.68
CA LEU A 235 -20.09 6.77 2.38
C LEU A 235 -19.81 7.97 3.30
N PHE A 236 -19.64 7.74 4.60
CA PHE A 236 -19.25 8.81 5.53
C PHE A 236 -17.90 9.42 5.15
N PHE A 237 -16.90 8.60 4.83
CA PHE A 237 -15.58 9.06 4.42
C PHE A 237 -15.62 9.92 3.14
N TRP A 238 -16.27 9.42 2.08
CA TRP A 238 -16.43 10.18 0.82
C TRP A 238 -17.20 11.48 1.02
N TYR A 239 -18.18 11.47 1.92
CA TYR A 239 -18.96 12.65 2.22
C TYR A 239 -18.14 13.73 2.94
N VAL A 240 -17.33 13.34 3.94
CA VAL A 240 -16.41 14.26 4.64
C VAL A 240 -15.37 14.84 3.69
N VAL A 241 -14.84 14.03 2.76
CA VAL A 241 -13.89 14.49 1.73
C VAL A 241 -14.56 15.46 0.76
N PHE A 242 -15.77 15.14 0.27
CA PHE A 242 -16.53 16.00 -0.63
C PHE A 242 -16.88 17.34 0.02
N MET A 243 -17.27 17.33 1.30
CA MET A 243 -17.50 18.53 2.09
C MET A 243 -16.21 19.36 2.25
N GLY A 244 -15.08 18.72 2.57
CA GLY A 244 -13.78 19.40 2.69
C GLY A 244 -13.36 20.09 1.40
N ILE A 245 -13.49 19.41 0.26
CA ILE A 245 -13.19 19.97 -1.07
C ILE A 245 -14.14 21.12 -1.41
N ARG A 246 -15.45 20.98 -1.11
CA ARG A 246 -16.44 22.03 -1.40
C ARG A 246 -16.21 23.30 -0.60
N ILE A 247 -15.80 23.17 0.65
CA ILE A 247 -15.43 24.30 1.52
C ILE A 247 -14.13 24.94 1.04
N ALA A 248 -13.13 24.14 0.68
CA ALA A 248 -11.80 24.63 0.30
C ALA A 248 -11.73 25.28 -1.09
N PHE A 249 -12.44 24.74 -2.09
CA PHE A 249 -12.35 25.20 -3.48
C PHE A 249 -13.50 26.10 -3.94
N PHE A 250 -14.71 25.89 -3.42
CA PHE A 250 -15.91 26.54 -3.97
C PHE A 250 -16.51 27.61 -3.06
N SER A 251 -16.09 27.71 -1.78
CA SER A 251 -16.66 28.67 -0.80
C SER A 251 -18.19 28.65 -0.73
N VAL A 252 -18.82 27.50 -1.05
CA VAL A 252 -20.28 27.34 -1.05
C VAL A 252 -20.75 26.98 0.36
N PRO A 253 -21.72 27.71 0.94
CA PRO A 253 -22.25 27.43 2.27
C PRO A 253 -22.92 26.06 2.35
N LEU A 254 -23.00 25.50 3.56
CA LEU A 254 -23.63 24.20 3.82
C LEU A 254 -25.14 24.29 3.57
N PHE A 255 -25.67 23.37 2.76
CA PHE A 255 -27.10 23.22 2.55
C PHE A 255 -27.69 22.27 3.59
N TRP A 256 -28.97 22.40 3.89
CA TRP A 256 -29.69 21.52 4.84
C TRP A 256 -29.63 20.04 4.44
N LEU A 257 -29.55 19.75 3.14
CA LEU A 257 -29.38 18.40 2.60
C LEU A 257 -28.11 17.73 3.13
N ASP A 258 -27.06 18.52 3.40
CA ASP A 258 -25.79 17.98 3.87
C ASP A 258 -25.88 17.43 5.29
N TRP A 259 -26.65 18.10 6.14
CA TRP A 259 -26.89 17.67 7.51
C TRP A 259 -27.79 16.43 7.56
N VAL A 260 -28.71 16.27 6.60
CA VAL A 260 -29.55 15.07 6.49
C VAL A 260 -28.71 13.85 6.10
N ILE A 261 -27.77 14.00 5.16
CA ILE A 261 -26.90 12.89 4.72
C ILE A 261 -25.89 12.51 5.82
N ILE A 262 -25.30 13.50 6.50
CA ILE A 262 -24.45 13.25 7.68
C ILE A 262 -25.27 12.55 8.77
N GLY A 263 -26.49 13.02 9.05
CA GLY A 263 -27.36 12.43 10.05
C GLY A 263 -27.70 10.98 9.75
N ILE A 264 -28.05 10.65 8.50
CA ILE A 264 -28.36 9.28 8.06
C ILE A 264 -27.13 8.37 8.15
N THR A 265 -25.95 8.85 7.77
CA THR A 265 -24.71 8.06 7.84
C THR A 265 -24.25 7.86 9.28
N LEU A 266 -24.29 8.90 10.12
CA LEU A 266 -24.01 8.77 11.56
C LEU A 266 -24.99 7.82 12.25
N PHE A 267 -26.27 7.87 11.88
CA PHE A 267 -27.29 6.97 12.40
C PHE A 267 -27.05 5.52 11.96
N GLY A 268 -26.63 5.31 10.71
CA GLY A 268 -26.24 4.01 10.18
C GLY A 268 -25.00 3.41 10.85
N VAL A 269 -24.02 4.25 11.22
CA VAL A 269 -22.84 3.83 12.00
C VAL A 269 -23.20 3.55 13.45
N PHE A 270 -24.02 4.40 14.07
CA PHE A 270 -24.45 4.24 15.46
C PHE A 270 -25.20 2.91 15.69
N PHE A 271 -25.97 2.44 14.69
CA PHE A 271 -26.65 1.15 14.72
C PHE A 271 -25.92 0.04 13.95
N ALA A 272 -24.64 0.20 13.62
CA ALA A 272 -23.87 -0.76 12.81
C ALA A 272 -23.91 -2.19 13.39
N HIS A 273 -23.64 -2.35 14.69
CA HIS A 273 -23.63 -3.65 15.36
C HIS A 273 -25.02 -4.31 15.47
N PRO A 274 -26.08 -3.60 15.91
CA PRO A 274 -27.45 -4.12 15.89
C PRO A 274 -27.93 -4.53 14.48
N LEU A 275 -27.58 -3.75 13.45
CA LEU A 275 -28.03 -3.95 12.08
C LEU A 275 -27.24 -5.07 11.36
N GLU A 276 -25.94 -5.21 11.66
CA GLU A 276 -25.11 -6.34 11.21
C GLU A 276 -25.66 -7.68 11.72
N LYS A 277 -26.08 -7.75 12.99
CA LYS A 277 -26.68 -8.95 13.59
C LYS A 277 -28.08 -9.24 13.06
N LEU A 278 -28.88 -8.20 12.78
CA LEU A 278 -30.22 -8.32 12.21
C LEU A 278 -30.18 -8.93 10.79
N ILE A 279 -29.22 -8.51 9.97
CA ILE A 279 -29.04 -9.01 8.59
C ILE A 279 -28.34 -10.36 8.56
N SER A 280 -27.45 -10.64 9.53
CA SER A 280 -26.74 -11.94 9.62
C SER A 280 -27.59 -13.08 10.21
N GLY A 281 -28.86 -12.82 10.56
CA GLY A 281 -29.81 -13.84 11.04
C GLY A 281 -29.46 -14.51 12.37
N LYS A 282 -28.44 -14.03 13.09
CA LYS A 282 -28.03 -14.58 14.40
C LYS A 282 -28.84 -13.89 15.52
N ARG A 283 -29.74 -14.62 16.17
CA ARG A 283 -30.40 -14.19 17.42
C ARG A 283 -29.49 -14.55 18.62
N PRO A 284 -29.37 -13.71 19.66
CA PRO A 284 -30.21 -12.54 20.01
C PRO A 284 -29.67 -11.20 19.49
N ILE A 285 -30.61 -10.29 19.17
CA ILE A 285 -30.38 -8.93 18.66
C ILE A 285 -29.82 -8.00 19.78
N PHE A 286 -30.10 -8.35 21.04
CA PHE A 286 -29.58 -7.68 22.24
C PHE A 286 -29.19 -8.76 23.27
N GLU A 287 -27.96 -9.27 23.21
CA GLU A 287 -27.47 -10.16 24.30
C GLU A 287 -27.27 -9.39 25.61
N ASN A 288 -26.92 -8.10 25.54
CA ASN A 288 -26.39 -7.34 26.67
C ASN A 288 -27.23 -6.09 27.07
N GLY A 289 -28.44 -5.93 26.52
CA GLY A 289 -29.33 -4.80 26.83
C GLY A 289 -29.07 -3.51 26.03
N PHE A 290 -30.12 -2.69 25.90
CA PHE A 290 -30.15 -1.46 25.08
C PHE A 290 -29.06 -0.44 25.45
N GLY A 291 -28.65 -0.39 26.73
CA GLY A 291 -27.60 0.50 27.19
C GLY A 291 -26.21 0.19 26.61
N ILE A 292 -25.87 -1.09 26.45
CA ILE A 292 -24.57 -1.51 25.89
C ILE A 292 -24.52 -1.23 24.39
N ALA A 293 -25.64 -1.39 23.67
CA ALA A 293 -25.71 -1.03 22.24
C ALA A 293 -25.49 0.47 22.00
N ILE A 294 -26.00 1.35 22.88
CA ILE A 294 -25.74 2.79 22.80
C ILE A 294 -24.27 3.10 23.03
N ILE A 295 -23.65 2.48 24.05
CA ILE A 295 -22.22 2.68 24.35
C ILE A 295 -21.36 2.19 23.17
N GLU A 296 -21.66 1.01 22.62
CA GLU A 296 -21.00 0.47 21.42
C GLU A 296 -21.13 1.44 20.24
N GLY A 297 -22.33 1.97 19.97
CA GLY A 297 -22.56 2.95 18.90
C GLY A 297 -21.80 4.26 19.07
N VAL A 298 -21.68 4.79 20.29
CA VAL A 298 -20.86 5.99 20.57
C VAL A 298 -19.38 5.69 20.39
N VAL A 299 -18.89 4.57 20.92
CA VAL A 299 -17.49 4.16 20.78
C VAL A 299 -17.13 3.99 19.30
N GLU A 300 -18.01 3.38 18.53
CA GLU A 300 -17.86 3.21 17.08
C GLU A 300 -17.71 4.54 16.34
N LEU A 301 -18.58 5.51 16.65
CA LEU A 301 -18.50 6.85 16.06
C LEU A 301 -17.18 7.54 16.40
N LEU A 302 -16.73 7.46 17.65
CA LEU A 302 -15.45 8.02 18.08
C LEU A 302 -14.27 7.33 17.39
N GLU A 303 -14.33 6.01 17.24
CA GLU A 303 -13.30 5.22 16.56
C GLU A 303 -13.20 5.60 15.08
N ILE A 304 -14.33 5.71 14.35
CA ILE A 304 -14.33 6.10 12.94
C ILE A 304 -13.81 7.53 12.76
N LEU A 305 -14.27 8.49 13.56
CA LEU A 305 -13.81 9.87 13.50
C LEU A 305 -12.31 9.98 13.80
N SER A 306 -11.86 9.34 14.88
CA SER A 306 -10.45 9.31 15.28
C SER A 306 -9.58 8.63 14.22
N SER A 307 -10.02 7.50 13.67
CA SER A 307 -9.31 6.76 12.63
C SER A 307 -9.18 7.57 11.35
N TYR A 308 -10.27 8.18 10.85
CA TYR A 308 -10.21 8.99 9.63
C TYR A 308 -9.38 10.26 9.79
N LEU A 309 -9.46 10.92 10.95
CA LEU A 309 -8.62 12.07 11.25
C LEU A 309 -7.14 11.67 11.34
N SER A 310 -6.82 10.61 12.09
CA SER A 310 -5.46 10.09 12.24
C SER A 310 -4.85 9.67 10.90
N ASN A 311 -5.60 8.94 10.08
CA ASN A 311 -5.17 8.51 8.74
C ASN A 311 -4.89 9.72 7.84
N SER A 312 -5.76 10.73 7.85
CA SER A 312 -5.60 11.94 7.02
C SER A 312 -4.35 12.74 7.43
N VAL A 313 -4.14 12.91 8.74
CA VAL A 313 -2.95 13.61 9.28
C VAL A 313 -1.67 12.83 9.00
N SER A 314 -1.71 11.49 9.01
CA SER A 314 -0.52 10.66 8.73
C SER A 314 0.04 10.88 7.32
N PHE A 315 -0.82 11.16 6.33
CA PHE A 315 -0.38 11.45 4.96
C PHE A 315 0.36 12.78 4.81
N LEU A 316 0.23 13.72 5.75
CA LEU A 316 1.10 14.91 5.77
C LEU A 316 2.58 14.53 5.87
N ARG A 317 2.90 13.34 6.39
CA ARG A 317 4.28 12.86 6.46
C ARG A 317 4.90 12.66 5.08
N VAL A 318 4.11 12.33 4.06
CA VAL A 318 4.57 12.30 2.66
C VAL A 318 5.13 13.66 2.26
N GLY A 319 4.39 14.73 2.53
CA GLY A 319 4.82 16.09 2.24
C GLY A 319 6.02 16.52 3.07
N ALA A 320 6.06 16.16 4.35
CA ALA A 320 7.19 16.51 5.23
C ALA A 320 8.52 15.89 4.75
N PHE A 321 8.52 14.64 4.29
CA PHE A 321 9.72 14.00 3.75
C PHE A 321 10.14 14.61 2.41
N ALA A 322 9.19 14.88 1.50
CA ALA A 322 9.51 15.57 0.25
C ALA A 322 10.13 16.96 0.49
N LEU A 323 9.61 17.70 1.47
CA LEU A 323 10.18 19.00 1.85
C LEU A 323 11.56 18.85 2.47
N SER A 324 11.76 17.87 3.34
CA SER A 324 13.07 17.57 3.93
C SER A 324 14.10 17.26 2.85
N HIS A 325 13.71 16.48 1.84
CA HIS A 325 14.57 16.14 0.70
C HIS A 325 15.02 17.38 -0.06
N ALA A 326 14.06 18.22 -0.47
CA ALA A 326 14.34 19.45 -1.20
C ALA A 326 15.24 20.41 -0.39
N VAL A 327 14.97 20.56 0.92
CA VAL A 327 15.77 21.40 1.81
C VAL A 327 17.20 20.86 1.98
N LEU A 328 17.35 19.54 2.14
CA LEU A 328 18.67 18.93 2.28
C LEU A 328 19.48 19.02 0.99
N GLY A 329 18.84 18.82 -0.17
CA GLY A 329 19.43 19.05 -1.48
C GLY A 329 19.93 20.49 -1.62
N PHE A 330 19.09 21.47 -1.28
CA PHE A 330 19.46 22.88 -1.28
C PHE A 330 20.67 23.17 -0.38
N ILE A 331 20.70 22.62 0.84
CA ILE A 331 21.84 22.79 1.77
C ILE A 331 23.13 22.22 1.16
N ILE A 332 23.09 21.04 0.53
CA ILE A 332 24.26 20.43 -0.09
C ILE A 332 24.78 21.27 -1.27
N PHE A 333 23.87 21.84 -2.07
CA PHE A 333 24.22 22.74 -3.16
C PHE A 333 24.90 24.01 -2.65
N GLU A 334 24.32 24.67 -1.64
CA GLU A 334 24.90 25.88 -1.04
C GLU A 334 26.26 25.59 -0.39
N LEU A 335 26.41 24.48 0.34
CA LEU A 335 27.70 24.07 0.89
C LEU A 335 28.75 23.84 -0.20
N THR A 336 28.35 23.25 -1.33
CA THR A 336 29.25 23.03 -2.48
C THR A 336 29.71 24.37 -3.07
N ASN A 337 28.81 25.34 -3.21
CA ASN A 337 29.12 26.68 -3.71
C ASN A 337 30.03 27.45 -2.75
N LEU A 338 29.82 27.33 -1.44
CA LEU A 338 30.64 27.97 -0.40
C LEU A 338 32.07 27.42 -0.35
N VAL A 339 32.27 26.12 -0.56
CA VAL A 339 33.61 25.51 -0.62
C VAL A 339 34.35 25.85 -1.92
N GLY A 340 33.62 26.22 -2.98
CA GLY A 340 34.17 26.69 -4.24
C GLY A 340 34.56 25.58 -5.24
N GLY A 341 34.86 26.00 -6.48
CA GLY A 341 35.15 25.14 -7.63
C GLY A 341 36.53 24.49 -7.59
N GLY A 342 36.69 23.48 -6.74
CA GLY A 342 37.90 22.64 -6.67
C GLY A 342 37.57 21.21 -6.24
N VAL A 343 38.61 20.42 -5.95
CA VAL A 343 38.48 19.03 -5.46
C VAL A 343 37.63 18.97 -4.17
N GLY A 344 37.69 20.01 -3.34
CA GLY A 344 36.88 20.14 -2.12
C GLY A 344 35.37 20.24 -2.39
N GLY A 345 34.95 21.10 -3.32
CA GLY A 345 33.52 21.23 -3.70
C GLY A 345 32.98 19.94 -4.31
N LEU A 346 33.75 19.29 -5.19
CA LEU A 346 33.36 18.00 -5.76
C LEU A 346 33.23 16.90 -4.69
N ALA A 347 34.14 16.87 -3.71
CA ALA A 347 34.09 15.90 -2.61
C ALA A 347 32.83 16.11 -1.74
N VAL A 348 32.48 17.36 -1.43
CA VAL A 348 31.27 17.70 -0.67
C VAL A 348 30.01 17.32 -1.44
N ALA A 349 29.96 17.61 -2.74
CA ALA A 349 28.82 17.24 -3.59
C ALA A 349 28.60 15.73 -3.67
N VAL A 350 29.68 14.96 -3.86
CA VAL A 350 29.60 13.49 -3.94
C VAL A 350 29.21 12.89 -2.59
N LEU A 351 29.87 13.29 -1.50
CA LEU A 351 29.55 12.78 -0.16
C LEU A 351 28.13 13.14 0.26
N GLY A 352 27.70 14.39 0.02
CA GLY A 352 26.35 14.85 0.31
C GLY A 352 25.30 14.01 -0.41
N ASN A 353 25.44 13.83 -1.72
CA ASN A 353 24.51 13.00 -2.49
C ASN A 353 24.50 11.53 -2.05
N VAL A 354 25.65 10.95 -1.69
CA VAL A 354 25.71 9.58 -1.15
C VAL A 354 24.94 9.48 0.17
N VAL A 355 25.10 10.47 1.05
CA VAL A 355 24.38 10.53 2.33
C VAL A 355 22.87 10.61 2.10
N VAL A 356 22.42 11.46 1.17
CA VAL A 356 21.01 11.58 0.80
C VAL A 356 20.46 10.26 0.26
N ILE A 357 21.12 9.66 -0.73
CA ILE A 357 20.68 8.40 -1.35
C ILE A 357 20.53 7.28 -0.30
N VAL A 358 21.49 7.16 0.62
CA VAL A 358 21.49 6.08 1.61
C VAL A 358 20.57 6.35 2.78
N LEU A 359 20.73 7.48 3.48
CA LEU A 359 19.98 7.76 4.71
C LEU A 359 18.54 8.13 4.40
N GLU A 360 18.33 9.08 3.48
CA GLU A 360 16.99 9.54 3.15
C GLU A 360 16.23 8.52 2.31
N GLY A 361 16.89 7.87 1.35
CA GLY A 361 16.29 6.77 0.60
C GLY A 361 15.77 5.65 1.52
N MET A 362 16.54 5.30 2.57
CA MET A 362 16.09 4.34 3.58
C MET A 362 14.94 4.89 4.44
N ALA A 363 15.03 6.13 4.92
CA ALA A 363 14.00 6.74 5.75
C ALA A 363 12.65 6.84 5.01
N VAL A 364 12.68 7.28 3.75
CA VAL A 364 11.53 7.33 2.86
C VAL A 364 10.96 5.93 2.63
N ALA A 365 11.80 4.94 2.32
CA ALA A 365 11.32 3.56 2.14
C ALA A 365 10.60 3.02 3.38
N ILE A 366 11.17 3.20 4.58
CA ILE A 366 10.54 2.82 5.85
C ILE A 366 9.19 3.52 6.03
N GLN A 367 9.13 4.81 5.69
CA GLN A 367 7.92 5.58 5.81
C GLN A 367 6.82 5.13 4.84
N VAL A 368 7.17 4.80 3.60
CA VAL A 368 6.21 4.28 2.62
C VAL A 368 5.65 2.95 3.10
N ILE A 369 6.49 2.05 3.63
CA ILE A 369 6.03 0.78 4.23
C ILE A 369 5.02 1.07 5.36
N ARG A 370 5.34 2.03 6.23
CA ARG A 370 4.44 2.42 7.32
C ARG A 370 3.08 2.88 6.79
N LEU A 371 3.05 3.78 5.81
CA LEU A 371 1.81 4.25 5.18
C LEU A 371 0.98 3.11 4.58
N GLN A 372 1.65 2.13 3.99
CA GLN A 372 0.97 0.97 3.43
C GLN A 372 0.42 0.04 4.50
N TYR A 373 1.14 -0.17 5.60
CA TYR A 373 0.73 -1.11 6.64
C TYR A 373 -0.37 -0.54 7.54
N TYR A 374 -0.22 0.70 7.99
CA TYR A 374 -1.14 1.27 8.98
C TYR A 374 -2.35 1.95 8.36
N GLU A 375 -2.25 2.52 7.16
CA GLU A 375 -3.30 3.32 6.55
C GLU A 375 -3.98 2.58 5.40
N PHE A 376 -3.24 1.80 4.60
CA PHE A 376 -3.82 1.03 3.48
C PHE A 376 -4.26 -0.38 3.91
N PHE A 377 -3.37 -1.18 4.49
CA PHE A 377 -3.63 -2.59 4.83
C PHE A 377 -4.61 -2.77 5.97
N SER A 378 -4.54 -1.93 7.00
CA SER A 378 -5.47 -1.95 8.13
C SER A 378 -6.96 -1.92 7.74
N LYS A 379 -7.28 -1.43 6.53
CA LYS A 379 -8.66 -1.32 6.04
C LYS A 379 -9.26 -2.63 5.56
N PHE A 380 -8.47 -3.51 4.95
CA PHE A 380 -8.95 -4.70 4.26
C PHE A 380 -8.33 -6.00 4.77
N PHE A 381 -7.18 -5.94 5.44
CA PHE A 381 -6.62 -7.08 6.18
C PHE A 381 -7.24 -7.13 7.59
N THR A 382 -8.40 -7.78 7.69
CA THR A 382 -9.05 -8.07 8.98
C THR A 382 -8.71 -9.47 9.50
N GLU A 383 -8.42 -10.41 8.60
CA GLU A 383 -8.09 -11.80 8.91
C GLU A 383 -6.85 -12.22 8.11
N THR A 384 -5.94 -12.96 8.73
CA THR A 384 -4.75 -13.52 8.06
C THR A 384 -5.03 -14.95 7.59
N GLY A 385 -4.69 -15.23 6.34
CA GLY A 385 -4.74 -16.57 5.77
C GLY A 385 -3.47 -17.38 6.05
N ARG A 386 -3.37 -18.54 5.41
CA ARG A 386 -2.18 -19.39 5.46
C ARG A 386 -1.40 -19.26 4.15
N GLU A 387 -0.09 -19.04 4.22
CA GLU A 387 0.77 -19.05 3.02
C GLU A 387 0.93 -20.49 2.51
N PHE A 388 0.92 -20.66 1.18
CA PHE A 388 1.23 -21.94 0.55
C PHE A 388 2.72 -22.27 0.62
N GLN A 389 3.08 -23.18 1.52
CA GLN A 389 4.43 -23.74 1.62
C GLN A 389 4.45 -25.15 1.02
N PRO A 390 5.00 -25.33 -0.20
CA PRO A 390 5.10 -26.66 -0.80
C PRO A 390 6.09 -27.52 -0.02
N PHE A 391 5.78 -28.81 0.08
CA PHE A 391 6.74 -29.79 0.57
C PHE A 391 7.86 -29.94 -0.47
N GLY A 392 9.09 -29.62 -0.07
CA GLY A 392 10.24 -29.68 -0.96
C GLY A 392 11.54 -29.85 -0.20
N PHE A 393 12.48 -30.57 -0.78
CA PHE A 393 13.81 -30.77 -0.21
C PHE A 393 14.64 -29.50 -0.42
N LYS A 394 14.98 -28.79 0.67
CA LYS A 394 16.00 -27.74 0.64
C LYS A 394 17.37 -28.41 0.74
N TYR A 395 18.08 -28.52 -0.38
CA TYR A 395 19.49 -28.88 -0.35
C TYR A 395 20.24 -27.81 0.44
N LYS A 396 20.76 -28.19 1.61
CA LYS A 396 21.63 -27.34 2.40
C LYS A 396 22.98 -27.31 1.69
N VAL A 397 23.22 -26.24 0.94
CA VAL A 397 24.55 -25.98 0.38
C VAL A 397 25.42 -25.60 1.58
N ASN A 398 26.29 -26.52 1.99
CA ASN A 398 27.32 -26.26 3.01
C ASN A 398 28.38 -25.31 2.48
#